data_AF-A0A290Z2V8-F1
#
_entry.id   AF-A0A290Z2V8-F1
#
_cell.length_a   1.000
_cell.length_b   1.000
_cell.length_c   1.000
_cell.angle_alpha   90.00
_cell.angle_beta   90.00
_cell.angle_gamma   90.00
#
_symmetry.space_group_name_H-M   'P 1'
#
loop_
_entity.id
_entity.type
_entity.pdbx_description
1 polymer ?
#
loop_
_entity_poly.entity_id
_entity_poly.type
_entity_poly.pdbx_seq_one_letter_code
_entity_poly.pdbx_strand_id
1 'polypeptide(L)'
;MGGRVGAHCLAADTPALLADGSTRPIGALRPGDRVFGTRDGRYSPTVVVARSTAARPAYRVSLAGGTQVVSGAGNRLRTDLGWRALTPGGERLHLTRGTRVQGTGRFAAPPERNRDYRLGYLWGAVRGGPPVAPEVLARVREFAGGGEPRERDLVEWPTQLGDDWAKGFLAGVFDVRGAAVGGQVVLSSPDSAVFEAVVVALLRLRVPHSVEVRGVRVTGAPAERLRFLHLVGPVLARPAVLEGVQVGGAPALGVVSVESLGIEVEMGAVTTESGDLVVNGLIACADGR
;
A
#
# COMPACT_ATOMS: atom_id res chain seq x y z
N MET A 1 -14.63 -29.52 7.36
CA MET A 1 -15.60 -28.92 6.42
C MET A 1 -14.82 -28.08 5.41
N GLY A 2 -14.16 -28.73 4.45
CA GLY A 2 -13.26 -28.07 3.50
C GLY A 2 -14.05 -27.49 2.34
N GLY A 3 -14.40 -26.20 2.43
CA GLY A 3 -15.00 -25.48 1.30
C GLY A 3 -14.03 -25.47 0.12
N ARG A 4 -14.52 -25.74 -1.10
CA ARG A 4 -13.72 -25.57 -2.33
C ARG A 4 -13.25 -24.12 -2.39
N VAL A 5 -11.94 -23.91 -2.30
CA VAL A 5 -11.32 -22.61 -2.57
C VAL A 5 -11.53 -22.24 -4.04
N GLY A 6 -11.81 -20.98 -4.33
CA GLY A 6 -11.95 -20.47 -5.69
C GLY A 6 -10.72 -20.78 -6.54
N ALA A 7 -10.86 -20.85 -7.86
CA ALA A 7 -9.72 -21.10 -8.76
C ALA A 7 -8.67 -19.98 -8.65
N HIS A 8 -9.11 -18.75 -8.38
CA HIS A 8 -8.29 -17.56 -8.22
C HIS A 8 -7.90 -17.38 -6.76
N CYS A 9 -6.68 -17.78 -6.43
CA CYS A 9 -6.17 -17.73 -5.06
C CYS A 9 -4.72 -17.27 -5.04
N LEU A 10 -4.35 -16.54 -3.99
CA LEU A 10 -2.96 -16.15 -3.68
C LEU A 10 -2.57 -16.64 -2.30
N ALA A 11 -1.29 -16.60 -1.94
CA ALA A 11 -0.85 -16.91 -0.58
C ALA A 11 -1.59 -16.02 0.43
N ALA A 12 -2.06 -16.59 1.53
CA ALA A 12 -2.95 -15.94 2.48
C ALA A 12 -2.35 -14.66 3.11
N ASP A 13 -1.03 -14.59 3.19
CA ASP A 13 -0.25 -13.45 3.67
C ASP A 13 -0.07 -12.32 2.62
N THR A 14 -0.47 -12.55 1.37
CA THR A 14 -0.35 -11.57 0.29
C THR A 14 -1.15 -10.31 0.66
N PRO A 15 -0.53 -9.12 0.70
CA PRO A 15 -1.23 -7.90 1.10
C PRO A 15 -2.21 -7.45 0.01
N ALA A 16 -3.49 -7.31 0.35
CA ALA A 16 -4.48 -6.61 -0.45
C ALA A 16 -4.52 -5.12 -0.11
N LEU A 17 -4.76 -4.27 -1.10
CA LEU A 17 -4.95 -2.84 -0.90
C LEU A 17 -6.38 -2.55 -0.46
N LEU A 18 -6.53 -2.05 0.77
CA LEU A 18 -7.82 -1.60 1.28
C LEU A 18 -8.20 -0.25 0.66
N ALA A 19 -9.50 0.06 0.63
CA ALA A 19 -10.00 1.32 0.07
C ALA A 19 -9.49 2.56 0.83
N ASP A 20 -9.07 2.42 2.08
CA ASP A 20 -8.45 3.50 2.86
C ASP A 20 -6.98 3.77 2.50
N GLY A 21 -6.38 2.93 1.63
CA GLY A 21 -4.99 2.98 1.21
C GLY A 21 -4.05 2.12 2.05
N SER A 22 -4.51 1.55 3.17
CA SER A 22 -3.74 0.60 3.97
C SER A 22 -3.71 -0.79 3.31
N THR A 23 -2.99 -1.73 3.92
CA THR A 23 -2.94 -3.11 3.41
C THR A 23 -3.36 -4.11 4.48
N ARG A 24 -3.97 -5.21 4.04
CA ARG A 24 -4.32 -6.34 4.89
C ARG A 24 -4.04 -7.64 4.13
N PRO A 25 -3.48 -8.68 4.77
CA PRO A 25 -3.37 -9.99 4.16
C PRO A 25 -4.71 -10.47 3.60
N ILE A 26 -4.74 -11.06 2.40
CA ILE A 26 -5.98 -11.54 1.80
C ILE A 26 -6.69 -12.59 2.67
N GLY A 27 -5.92 -13.38 3.42
CA GLY A 27 -6.42 -14.37 4.38
C GLY A 27 -7.03 -13.74 5.64
N ALA A 28 -6.92 -12.43 5.84
CA ALA A 28 -7.54 -11.71 6.94
C ALA A 28 -8.73 -10.85 6.50
N LEU A 29 -9.03 -10.78 5.19
CA LEU A 29 -10.19 -10.07 4.68
C LEU A 29 -11.51 -10.72 5.14
N ARG A 30 -12.57 -9.93 5.14
CA ARG A 30 -13.92 -10.37 5.54
C ARG A 30 -14.93 -9.86 4.52
N PRO A 31 -16.05 -10.58 4.28
CA PRO A 31 -17.18 -10.01 3.57
C PRO A 31 -17.56 -8.64 4.14
N GLY A 32 -17.77 -7.66 3.26
CA GLY A 32 -18.01 -6.26 3.62
C GLY A 32 -16.76 -5.38 3.69
N ASP A 33 -15.55 -5.95 3.76
CA ASP A 33 -14.32 -5.15 3.66
C ASP A 33 -14.28 -4.44 2.30
N ARG A 34 -13.88 -3.16 2.31
CA ARG A 34 -13.70 -2.36 1.09
C ARG A 34 -12.24 -2.42 0.66
N VAL A 35 -12.00 -2.88 -0.56
CA VAL A 35 -10.67 -3.00 -1.18
C VAL A 35 -10.64 -2.24 -2.50
N PHE A 36 -9.45 -2.00 -3.03
CA PHE A 36 -9.32 -1.52 -4.41
C PHE A 36 -9.39 -2.67 -5.40
N GLY A 37 -10.23 -2.50 -6.41
CA GLY A 37 -10.24 -3.26 -7.67
C GLY A 37 -10.20 -2.28 -8.84
N THR A 38 -10.80 -2.66 -9.97
CA THR A 38 -10.87 -1.82 -11.15
C THR A 38 -12.30 -1.68 -11.71
N ARG A 39 -12.57 -0.52 -12.29
CA ARG A 39 -13.79 -0.22 -13.07
C ARG A 39 -13.40 0.68 -14.23
N ASP A 40 -13.79 0.30 -15.45
CA ASP A 40 -13.51 1.05 -16.68
C ASP A 40 -12.02 1.42 -16.86
N GLY A 41 -11.13 0.48 -16.50
CA GLY A 41 -9.67 0.66 -16.57
C GLY A 41 -9.08 1.59 -15.50
N ARG A 42 -9.87 2.00 -14.50
CA ARG A 42 -9.43 2.86 -13.40
C ARG A 42 -9.52 2.13 -12.07
N TYR A 43 -8.68 2.51 -11.11
CA TYR A 43 -8.79 2.01 -9.74
C TYR A 43 -10.09 2.51 -9.11
N SER A 44 -10.85 1.59 -8.51
CA SER A 44 -12.13 1.89 -7.87
C SER A 44 -12.28 1.06 -6.60
N PRO A 45 -12.82 1.62 -5.50
CA PRO A 45 -13.25 0.81 -4.37
C PRO A 45 -14.27 -0.25 -4.80
N THR A 46 -14.18 -1.43 -4.21
CA THR A 46 -15.09 -2.57 -4.40
C THR A 46 -15.25 -3.30 -3.06
N VAL A 47 -16.34 -4.04 -2.89
CA VAL A 47 -16.62 -4.77 -1.65
C VAL A 47 -16.22 -6.23 -1.80
N VAL A 48 -15.59 -6.78 -0.77
CA VAL A 48 -15.37 -8.22 -0.62
C VAL A 48 -16.71 -8.90 -0.35
N VAL A 49 -17.09 -9.86 -1.20
CA VAL A 49 -18.33 -10.63 -1.11
C VAL A 49 -18.11 -11.93 -0.36
N ALA A 50 -16.99 -12.61 -0.63
CA ALA A 50 -16.67 -13.90 -0.02
C ALA A 50 -15.17 -14.06 0.17
N ARG A 51 -14.80 -14.89 1.16
CA ARG A 51 -13.43 -15.34 1.39
C ARG A 51 -13.41 -16.82 1.74
N SER A 52 -12.42 -17.55 1.24
CA SER A 52 -12.08 -18.90 1.68
C SER A 52 -10.57 -19.10 1.77
N THR A 53 -10.13 -20.11 2.54
CA THR A 53 -8.71 -20.53 2.58
C THR A 53 -8.56 -22.03 2.43
N ALA A 54 -7.45 -22.47 1.85
CA ALA A 54 -7.01 -23.86 1.80
C ALA A 54 -5.54 -23.95 1.39
N ALA A 55 -4.87 -25.03 1.78
CA ALA A 55 -3.57 -25.41 1.25
C ALA A 55 -3.68 -25.77 -0.24
N ARG A 56 -2.78 -25.23 -1.08
CA ARG A 56 -2.68 -25.57 -2.50
C ARG A 56 -1.23 -25.49 -3.00
N PRO A 57 -0.89 -26.21 -4.09
CA PRO A 57 0.37 -26.04 -4.79
C PRO A 57 0.63 -24.58 -5.18
N ALA A 58 1.81 -24.09 -4.86
CA ALA A 58 2.16 -22.69 -4.98
C ALA A 58 3.06 -22.40 -6.19
N TYR A 59 2.79 -21.28 -6.85
CA TYR A 59 3.60 -20.73 -7.93
C TYR A 59 4.06 -19.33 -7.56
N ARG A 60 5.34 -19.02 -7.79
CA ARG A 60 5.88 -17.67 -7.63
C ARG A 60 5.93 -16.98 -8.97
N VAL A 61 5.33 -15.79 -9.06
CA VAL A 61 5.50 -14.87 -10.17
C VAL A 61 6.49 -13.79 -9.73
N SER A 62 7.58 -13.62 -10.48
CA SER A 62 8.58 -12.58 -10.25
C SER A 62 8.56 -11.55 -11.37
N LEU A 63 8.56 -10.26 -11.03
CA LEU A 63 8.58 -9.15 -11.99
C LEU A 63 9.91 -8.39 -11.95
N ALA A 64 10.25 -7.68 -13.02
CA ALA A 64 11.53 -7.00 -13.21
C ALA A 64 11.88 -5.98 -12.11
N GLY A 65 10.88 -5.31 -11.52
CA GLY A 65 11.04 -4.36 -10.42
C GLY A 65 11.11 -4.99 -9.03
N GLY A 66 11.26 -6.31 -8.94
CA GLY A 66 11.35 -7.02 -7.66
C GLY A 66 10.01 -7.29 -6.96
N THR A 67 8.88 -6.96 -7.60
CA THR A 67 7.55 -7.40 -7.12
C THR A 67 7.44 -8.92 -7.28
N GLN A 68 7.02 -9.60 -6.22
CA GLN A 68 6.75 -11.03 -6.24
C GLN A 68 5.37 -11.31 -5.65
N VAL A 69 4.65 -12.27 -6.23
CA VAL A 69 3.42 -12.81 -5.65
C VAL A 69 3.46 -14.33 -5.69
N VAL A 70 2.95 -14.95 -4.63
CA VAL A 70 2.75 -16.40 -4.56
C VAL A 70 1.27 -16.68 -4.81
N SER A 71 0.98 -17.57 -5.74
CA SER A 71 -0.37 -17.77 -6.26
C SER A 71 -0.63 -19.21 -6.67
N GLY A 72 -1.90 -19.61 -6.66
CA GLY A 72 -2.31 -20.88 -7.24
C GLY A 72 -2.28 -20.84 -8.77
N ALA A 73 -2.09 -21.99 -9.40
CA ALA A 73 -1.97 -22.14 -10.86
C ALA A 73 -3.18 -21.58 -11.64
N GLY A 74 -4.38 -21.72 -11.06
CA GLY A 74 -5.64 -21.33 -11.70
C GLY A 74 -5.92 -19.83 -11.72
N ASN A 75 -5.09 -19.02 -11.05
CA ASN A 75 -5.30 -17.57 -10.96
C ASN A 75 -4.94 -16.86 -12.28
N ARG A 76 -5.41 -15.61 -12.40
CA ARG A 76 -5.14 -14.73 -13.54
C ARG A 76 -4.71 -13.35 -13.06
N LEU A 77 -3.76 -12.74 -13.77
CA LEU A 77 -3.36 -11.35 -13.57
C LEU A 77 -3.79 -10.49 -14.76
N ARG A 78 -4.13 -9.24 -14.48
CA ARG A 78 -4.44 -8.25 -15.52
C ARG A 78 -3.14 -7.80 -16.18
N THR A 79 -3.11 -7.74 -17.50
CA THR A 79 -1.96 -7.27 -18.30
C THR A 79 -2.41 -6.22 -19.30
N ASP A 80 -1.46 -5.56 -19.96
CA ASP A 80 -1.74 -4.66 -21.09
C ASP A 80 -2.39 -5.37 -22.30
N LEU A 81 -2.33 -6.70 -22.35
CA LEU A 81 -2.98 -7.55 -23.36
C LEU A 81 -4.24 -8.26 -22.83
N GLY A 82 -4.79 -7.80 -21.70
CA GLY A 82 -5.96 -8.38 -21.04
C GLY A 82 -5.59 -9.40 -19.95
N TRP A 83 -6.55 -10.24 -19.57
CA TRP A 83 -6.31 -11.25 -18.54
C TRP A 83 -5.40 -12.38 -19.04
N ARG A 84 -4.46 -12.81 -18.20
CA ARG A 84 -3.54 -13.92 -18.48
C ARG A 84 -3.49 -14.89 -17.30
N ALA A 85 -3.60 -16.18 -17.58
CA ALA A 85 -3.39 -17.24 -16.60
C ALA A 85 -1.92 -17.28 -16.15
N LEU A 86 -1.65 -17.76 -14.94
CA LEU A 86 -0.28 -17.90 -14.46
C LEU A 86 0.47 -18.99 -15.22
N THR A 87 -0.12 -20.18 -15.30
CA THR A 87 0.46 -21.35 -15.96
C THR A 87 -0.26 -21.64 -17.28
N PRO A 88 0.40 -22.29 -18.24
CA PRO A 88 -0.28 -22.83 -19.42
C PRO A 88 -1.33 -23.86 -19.01
N GLY A 89 -2.47 -23.89 -19.71
CA GLY A 89 -3.55 -24.86 -19.48
C GLY A 89 -4.83 -24.50 -20.23
N GLY A 90 -5.38 -25.46 -20.99
CA GLY A 90 -6.53 -25.24 -21.88
C GLY A 90 -6.23 -24.21 -22.98
N GLU A 91 -7.26 -23.50 -23.45
CA GLU A 91 -7.14 -22.44 -24.48
C GLU A 91 -6.77 -21.05 -23.91
N ARG A 92 -6.43 -20.96 -22.61
CA ARG A 92 -6.20 -19.68 -21.95
C ARG A 92 -4.80 -19.15 -22.26
N LEU A 93 -4.74 -17.90 -22.72
CA LEU A 93 -3.48 -17.17 -22.82
C LEU A 93 -2.86 -17.01 -21.42
N HIS A 94 -1.57 -17.30 -21.31
CA HIS A 94 -0.84 -17.33 -20.04
C HIS A 94 0.29 -16.29 -20.01
N LEU A 95 0.83 -16.05 -18.83
CA LEU A 95 1.96 -15.13 -18.64
C LEU A 95 3.21 -15.70 -19.28
N THR A 96 3.84 -14.90 -20.14
CA THR A 96 5.16 -15.18 -20.70
C THR A 96 6.15 -14.10 -20.26
N ARG A 97 7.45 -14.42 -20.27
CA ARG A 97 8.51 -13.46 -19.94
C ARG A 97 8.35 -12.18 -20.78
N GLY A 98 8.42 -11.04 -20.12
CA GLY A 98 8.23 -9.71 -20.72
C GLY A 98 6.78 -9.23 -20.79
N THR A 99 5.78 -10.09 -20.56
CA THR A 99 4.37 -9.66 -20.43
C THR A 99 4.27 -8.63 -19.30
N ARG A 100 3.64 -7.47 -19.55
CA ARG A 100 3.52 -6.41 -18.55
C ARG A 100 2.23 -6.57 -17.74
N VAL A 101 2.41 -6.90 -16.47
CA VAL A 101 1.30 -6.95 -15.51
C VAL A 101 0.86 -5.53 -15.16
N GLN A 102 -0.43 -5.34 -14.96
CA GLN A 102 -1.01 -4.06 -14.55
C GLN A 102 -1.11 -3.94 -13.02
N GLY A 103 -0.87 -2.73 -12.52
CA GLY A 103 -0.98 -2.42 -11.11
C GLY A 103 -0.04 -1.28 -10.67
N THR A 104 0.14 -1.13 -9.36
CA THR A 104 1.03 -0.14 -8.75
C THR A 104 2.46 -0.66 -8.59
N GLY A 105 2.66 -1.97 -8.65
CA GLY A 105 3.91 -2.61 -8.21
C GLY A 105 4.04 -2.68 -6.69
N ARG A 106 5.10 -3.37 -6.22
CA ARG A 106 5.30 -3.78 -4.83
C ARG A 106 4.98 -2.67 -3.82
N PHE A 107 4.12 -3.00 -2.86
CA PHE A 107 3.84 -2.13 -1.71
C PHE A 107 5.09 -1.94 -0.86
N ALA A 108 5.21 -0.78 -0.21
CA ALA A 108 6.20 -0.63 0.85
C ALA A 108 5.69 -1.37 2.11
N ALA A 109 6.61 -1.94 2.88
CA ALA A 109 6.23 -2.48 4.18
C ALA A 109 5.80 -1.32 5.10
N PRO A 110 4.71 -1.45 5.87
CA PRO A 110 4.36 -0.46 6.86
C PRO A 110 5.50 -0.32 7.89
N PRO A 111 5.68 0.88 8.48
CA PRO A 111 6.73 1.09 9.47
C PRO A 111 6.49 0.25 10.72
N GLU A 112 7.58 -0.23 11.31
CA GLU A 112 7.51 -0.74 12.68
C GLU A 112 7.19 0.42 13.62
N ARG A 113 6.15 0.27 14.45
CA ARG A 113 5.76 1.29 15.44
C ARG A 113 6.61 1.19 16.70
N ASN A 114 7.93 1.13 16.52
CA ASN A 114 8.92 1.10 17.59
C ASN A 114 9.05 2.46 18.27
N ARG A 115 9.95 2.57 19.27
CA ARG A 115 10.12 3.79 20.06
C ARG A 115 10.47 5.01 19.19
N ASP A 116 11.35 4.83 18.21
CA ASP A 116 11.84 5.93 17.36
C ASP A 116 10.74 6.43 16.42
N TYR A 117 9.97 5.51 15.82
CA TYR A 117 8.80 5.87 15.03
C TYR A 117 7.76 6.63 15.86
N ARG A 118 7.45 6.14 17.07
CA ARG A 118 6.48 6.80 17.96
C ARG A 118 6.94 8.21 18.32
N LEU A 119 8.22 8.36 18.68
CA LEU A 119 8.80 9.66 19.00
C LEU A 119 8.73 10.60 17.79
N GLY A 120 9.17 10.15 16.61
CA GLY A 120 9.05 10.91 15.37
C GLY A 120 7.62 11.36 15.11
N TYR A 121 6.65 10.46 15.24
CA TYR A 121 5.24 10.79 15.05
C TYR A 121 4.75 11.89 16.00
N LEU A 122 5.10 11.82 17.28
CA LEU A 122 4.75 12.87 18.24
C LEU A 122 5.38 14.21 17.86
N TRP A 123 6.65 14.21 17.43
CA TRP A 123 7.33 15.39 16.90
C TRP A 123 6.58 16.01 15.72
N GLY A 124 6.25 15.19 14.72
CA GLY A 124 5.55 15.66 13.53
C GLY A 124 4.13 16.15 13.80
N ALA A 125 3.39 15.44 14.65
CA ALA A 125 2.01 15.78 14.97
C ALA A 125 1.91 17.04 15.84
N VAL A 126 2.72 17.16 16.89
CA VAL A 126 2.64 18.31 17.81
C VAL A 126 3.20 19.58 17.17
N ARG A 127 4.34 19.50 16.48
CA ARG A 127 4.95 20.65 15.77
C ARG A 127 4.22 20.99 14.47
N GLY A 128 3.54 20.02 13.87
CA GLY A 128 2.69 20.24 12.71
C GLY A 128 1.56 21.21 13.02
N GLY A 129 1.05 21.25 14.26
CA GLY A 129 -0.05 22.10 14.69
C GLY A 129 -1.05 21.31 15.55
N PRO A 130 -2.15 21.93 16.01
CA PRO A 130 -3.12 21.24 16.85
C PRO A 130 -3.85 20.15 16.03
N PRO A 131 -3.73 18.86 16.40
CA PRO A 131 -4.47 17.80 15.73
C PRO A 131 -5.97 17.94 16.02
N VAL A 132 -6.79 17.94 14.96
CA VAL A 132 -8.26 18.09 15.07
C VAL A 132 -9.01 16.78 14.84
N ALA A 133 -8.41 15.83 14.14
CA ALA A 133 -9.06 14.57 13.81
C ALA A 133 -9.01 13.58 15.00
N PRO A 134 -10.13 12.92 15.37
CA PRO A 134 -10.18 11.97 16.49
C PRO A 134 -9.16 10.83 16.40
N GLU A 135 -8.90 10.32 15.20
CA GLU A 135 -7.94 9.23 14.96
C GLU A 135 -6.51 9.68 15.23
N VAL A 136 -6.18 10.93 14.89
CA VAL A 136 -4.87 11.53 15.14
C VAL A 136 -4.69 11.75 16.64
N LEU A 137 -5.71 12.29 17.32
CA LEU A 137 -5.72 12.48 18.78
C LEU A 137 -5.56 11.14 19.52
N ALA A 138 -6.27 10.09 19.10
CA ALA A 138 -6.15 8.76 19.66
C ALA A 138 -4.73 8.22 19.51
N ARG A 139 -4.11 8.38 18.33
CA ARG A 139 -2.73 7.93 18.10
C ARG A 139 -1.69 8.74 18.86
N VAL A 140 -1.88 10.05 19.00
CA VAL A 140 -1.02 10.90 19.84
C VAL A 140 -1.06 10.42 21.29
N ARG A 141 -2.25 10.17 21.85
CA ARG A 141 -2.39 9.65 23.22
C ARG A 141 -1.78 8.26 23.39
N GLU A 142 -1.99 7.37 22.42
CA GLU A 142 -1.38 6.03 22.41
C GLU A 142 0.16 6.13 22.49
N PHE A 143 0.77 6.94 21.62
CA PHE A 143 2.23 7.03 21.52
C PHE A 143 2.86 7.82 22.67
N ALA A 144 2.12 8.73 23.29
CA ALA A 144 2.55 9.47 24.49
C ALA A 144 2.35 8.68 25.79
N GLY A 145 1.84 7.45 25.75
CA GLY A 145 1.62 6.63 26.95
C GLY A 145 0.44 7.11 27.81
N GLY A 146 -0.58 7.72 27.19
CA GLY A 146 -1.82 8.16 27.85
C GLY A 146 -1.84 9.64 28.27
N GLY A 147 -0.71 10.34 28.21
CA GLY A 147 -0.66 11.80 28.39
C GLY A 147 -0.90 12.56 27.08
N GLU A 148 -1.20 13.86 27.18
CA GLU A 148 -1.14 14.77 26.02
C GLU A 148 0.27 15.41 25.96
N PRO A 149 1.09 15.08 24.95
CA PRO A 149 2.44 15.63 24.82
C PRO A 149 2.35 17.12 24.50
N ARG A 150 3.13 17.95 25.20
CA ARG A 150 3.16 19.39 24.96
C ARG A 150 4.32 19.72 24.03
N GLU A 151 4.19 20.79 23.26
CA GLU A 151 5.26 21.24 22.36
C GLU A 151 6.60 21.47 23.09
N ARG A 152 6.55 21.98 24.33
CA ARG A 152 7.73 22.16 25.19
C ARG A 152 8.43 20.86 25.61
N ASP A 153 7.75 19.73 25.52
CA ASP A 153 8.34 18.41 25.81
C ASP A 153 9.11 17.88 24.58
N LEU A 154 8.97 18.56 23.43
CA LEU A 154 9.52 18.21 22.12
C LEU A 154 10.38 19.37 21.58
N VAL A 155 11.31 19.85 22.41
CA VAL A 155 12.14 21.03 22.11
C VAL A 155 13.45 20.67 21.41
N GLU A 156 14.05 19.53 21.75
CA GLU A 156 15.35 19.12 21.20
C GLU A 156 15.23 18.15 20.03
N TRP A 157 15.55 18.62 18.83
CA TRP A 157 15.62 17.76 17.66
C TRP A 157 16.65 16.64 17.87
N PRO A 158 16.33 15.39 17.48
CA PRO A 158 17.33 14.34 17.54
C PRO A 158 18.52 14.71 16.64
N THR A 159 19.73 14.60 17.20
CA THR A 159 20.97 14.88 16.47
C THR A 159 21.22 13.90 15.33
N GLN A 160 20.61 12.70 15.39
CA GLN A 160 20.56 11.74 14.29
C GLN A 160 19.10 11.34 14.02
N LEU A 161 18.60 11.73 12.84
CA LEU A 161 17.29 11.31 12.37
C LEU A 161 17.40 9.87 11.85
N GLY A 162 17.07 8.86 12.65
CA GLY A 162 16.98 7.47 12.16
C GLY A 162 15.85 7.27 11.16
N ASP A 163 15.88 6.18 10.38
CA ASP A 163 14.86 5.91 9.35
C ASP A 163 13.46 5.78 9.95
N ASP A 164 13.32 5.08 11.09
CA ASP A 164 12.03 4.89 11.74
C ASP A 164 11.51 6.18 12.36
N TRP A 165 12.39 6.98 12.97
CA TRP A 165 12.04 8.32 13.41
C TRP A 165 11.56 9.19 12.24
N ALA A 166 12.26 9.19 11.10
CA ALA A 166 11.88 9.96 9.92
C ALA A 166 10.51 9.53 9.36
N LYS A 167 10.23 8.23 9.30
CA LYS A 167 8.91 7.69 8.93
C LYS A 167 7.83 8.20 9.87
N GLY A 168 8.07 8.10 11.19
CA GLY A 168 7.16 8.59 12.22
C GLY A 168 6.88 10.09 12.06
N PHE A 169 7.94 10.89 11.96
CA PHE A 169 7.88 12.33 11.78
C PHE A 169 7.05 12.74 10.58
N LEU A 170 7.32 12.16 9.41
CA LEU A 170 6.54 12.43 8.21
C LEU A 170 5.07 12.02 8.35
N ALA A 171 4.78 10.90 9.02
CA ALA A 171 3.40 10.50 9.29
C ALA A 171 2.66 11.48 10.21
N GLY A 172 3.32 11.96 11.26
CA GLY A 172 2.76 12.95 12.18
C GLY A 172 2.48 14.29 11.48
N VAL A 173 3.44 14.79 10.70
CA VAL A 173 3.25 16.01 9.89
C VAL A 173 2.13 15.82 8.89
N PHE A 174 2.09 14.66 8.20
CA PHE A 174 1.07 14.37 7.20
C PHE A 174 -0.35 14.29 7.80
N ASP A 175 -0.49 13.70 8.98
CA ASP A 175 -1.80 13.57 9.64
C ASP A 175 -2.37 14.93 10.09
N VAL A 176 -1.51 15.91 10.37
CA VAL A 176 -1.94 17.25 10.82
C VAL A 176 -2.01 18.27 9.68
N ARG A 177 -1.08 18.20 8.72
CA ARG A 177 -0.93 19.22 7.65
C ARG A 177 -0.80 18.64 6.24
N GLY A 178 -0.89 17.33 6.11
CA GLY A 178 -0.83 16.65 4.82
C GLY A 178 -2.16 16.71 4.08
N ALA A 179 -2.07 16.80 2.76
CA ALA A 179 -3.20 16.72 1.87
C ALA A 179 -2.98 15.62 0.84
N ALA A 180 -4.03 14.82 0.57
CA ALA A 180 -4.09 13.96 -0.60
C ALA A 180 -5.34 14.29 -1.44
N VAL A 181 -5.18 15.17 -2.43
CA VAL A 181 -6.27 15.69 -3.26
C VAL A 181 -5.89 15.59 -4.72
N GLY A 182 -6.82 15.14 -5.58
CA GLY A 182 -6.59 15.00 -7.01
C GLY A 182 -5.41 14.08 -7.34
N GLY A 183 -5.21 13.03 -6.55
CA GLY A 183 -4.09 12.12 -6.67
C GLY A 183 -2.75 12.70 -6.22
N GLN A 184 -2.62 13.97 -5.82
CA GLN A 184 -1.37 14.55 -5.30
C GLN A 184 -1.19 14.21 -3.82
N VAL A 185 0.04 14.26 -3.32
CA VAL A 185 0.38 14.14 -1.89
C VAL A 185 1.29 15.30 -1.54
N VAL A 186 0.83 16.16 -0.64
CA VAL A 186 1.53 17.40 -0.28
C VAL A 186 1.64 17.51 1.24
N LEU A 187 2.81 17.90 1.73
CA LEU A 187 3.08 18.28 3.11
C LEU A 187 3.28 19.79 3.16
N SER A 188 2.65 20.48 4.09
CA SER A 188 2.82 21.93 4.23
C SER A 188 3.09 22.31 5.68
N SER A 189 3.92 23.31 5.91
CA SER A 189 4.15 23.87 7.25
C SER A 189 4.54 25.35 7.12
N PRO A 190 3.93 26.25 7.91
CA PRO A 190 4.43 27.63 8.02
C PRO A 190 5.67 27.73 8.92
N ASP A 191 5.94 26.71 9.73
CA ASP A 191 7.16 26.60 10.55
C ASP A 191 8.31 26.11 9.66
N SER A 192 9.35 26.95 9.53
CA SER A 192 10.52 26.68 8.68
C SER A 192 11.35 25.50 9.18
N ALA A 193 11.45 25.28 10.49
CA ALA A 193 12.21 24.16 11.05
C ALA A 193 11.49 22.83 10.75
N VAL A 194 10.16 22.80 10.87
CA VAL A 194 9.37 21.63 10.47
C VAL A 194 9.47 21.39 8.96
N PHE A 195 9.42 22.45 8.16
CA PHE A 195 9.56 22.36 6.70
C PHE A 195 10.91 21.79 6.27
N GLU A 196 12.01 22.31 6.81
CA GLU A 196 13.36 21.81 6.55
C GLU A 196 13.51 20.34 6.99
N ALA A 197 13.00 19.98 8.16
CA ALA A 197 13.01 18.61 8.64
C ALA A 197 12.21 17.65 7.74
N VAL A 198 11.09 18.11 7.16
CA VAL A 198 10.34 17.33 6.15
C VAL A 198 11.20 17.04 4.94
N VAL A 199 11.90 18.05 4.40
CA VAL A 199 12.80 17.87 3.25
C VAL A 199 13.93 16.90 3.59
N VAL A 200 14.59 17.06 4.74
CA VAL A 200 15.66 16.16 5.20
C VAL A 200 15.16 14.72 5.38
N ALA A 201 13.99 14.53 5.99
CA ALA A 201 13.40 13.21 6.18
C ALA A 201 13.05 12.54 4.84
N LEU A 202 12.51 13.28 3.87
CA LEU A 202 12.22 12.76 2.53
C LEU A 202 13.48 12.39 1.75
N LEU A 203 14.54 13.21 1.82
CA LEU A 203 15.85 12.90 1.25
C LEU A 203 16.44 11.63 1.85
N ARG A 204 16.38 11.49 3.19
CA ARG A 204 16.87 10.31 3.90
C ARG A 204 16.16 9.04 3.45
N LEU A 205 14.84 9.08 3.36
CA LEU A 205 14.02 7.93 2.93
C LEU A 205 14.02 7.73 1.41
N ARG A 206 14.73 8.57 0.64
CA ARG A 206 14.79 8.57 -0.82
C ARG A 206 13.41 8.64 -1.48
N VAL A 207 12.50 9.39 -0.87
CA VAL A 207 11.17 9.66 -1.42
C VAL A 207 11.29 10.76 -2.48
N PRO A 208 10.91 10.52 -3.73
CA PRO A 208 10.91 11.56 -4.76
C PRO A 208 9.98 12.71 -4.38
N HIS A 209 10.50 13.95 -4.40
CA HIS A 209 9.71 15.12 -4.01
C HIS A 209 10.16 16.39 -4.76
N SER A 210 9.29 17.39 -4.76
CA SER A 210 9.59 18.76 -5.20
C SER A 210 9.28 19.73 -4.07
N VAL A 211 10.19 20.66 -3.84
CA VAL A 211 10.01 21.76 -2.89
C VAL A 211 9.30 22.91 -3.61
N GLU A 212 8.19 23.37 -3.06
CA GLU A 212 7.34 24.43 -3.61
C GLU A 212 7.15 25.54 -2.56
N VAL A 213 6.73 26.74 -2.99
CA VAL A 213 6.61 27.94 -2.13
C VAL A 213 5.75 27.71 -0.88
N ARG A 214 4.76 26.81 -0.95
CA ARG A 214 3.80 26.55 0.14
C ARG A 214 3.81 25.11 0.65
N GLY A 215 4.81 24.31 0.28
CA GLY A 215 4.86 22.91 0.71
C GLY A 215 5.88 22.06 -0.02
N VAL A 216 5.95 20.79 0.39
CA VAL A 216 6.74 19.76 -0.25
C VAL A 216 5.77 18.75 -0.85
N ARG A 217 5.85 18.57 -2.17
CA ARG A 217 5.00 17.62 -2.90
C ARG A 217 5.76 16.34 -3.16
N VAL A 218 5.16 15.19 -2.83
CA VAL A 218 5.68 13.87 -3.23
C VAL A 218 5.40 13.68 -4.72
N THR A 219 6.46 13.42 -5.49
CA THR A 219 6.41 13.31 -6.96
C THR A 219 6.40 11.85 -7.41
N GLY A 220 6.32 11.64 -8.74
CA GLY A 220 6.30 10.32 -9.35
C GLY A 220 4.90 9.85 -9.78
N ALA A 221 4.78 8.56 -10.07
CA ALA A 221 3.51 7.95 -10.43
C ALA A 221 2.59 7.80 -9.20
N PRO A 222 1.27 7.59 -9.36
CA PRO A 222 0.35 7.27 -8.26
C PRO A 222 0.85 6.14 -7.36
N ALA A 223 1.52 5.14 -7.94
CA ALA A 223 2.20 4.08 -7.21
C ALA A 223 3.27 4.58 -6.22
N GLU A 224 4.05 5.58 -6.60
CA GLU A 224 5.11 6.14 -5.75
C GLU A 224 4.53 6.90 -4.56
N ARG A 225 3.44 7.63 -4.78
CA ARG A 225 2.71 8.32 -3.71
C ARG A 225 2.02 7.35 -2.76
N LEU A 226 1.48 6.24 -3.29
CA LEU A 226 0.96 5.15 -2.45
C LEU A 226 2.08 4.51 -1.63
N ARG A 227 3.25 4.25 -2.25
CA ARG A 227 4.43 3.73 -1.55
C ARG A 227 4.89 4.65 -0.43
N PHE A 228 4.88 5.97 -0.64
CA PHE A 228 5.15 6.94 0.42
C PHE A 228 4.19 6.76 1.61
N LEU A 229 2.87 6.68 1.35
CA LEU A 229 1.88 6.49 2.42
C LEU A 229 2.08 5.16 3.16
N HIS A 230 2.40 4.08 2.46
CA HIS A 230 2.74 2.81 3.08
C HIS A 230 4.01 2.90 3.93
N LEU A 231 5.05 3.55 3.40
CA LEU A 231 6.35 3.68 4.04
C LEU A 231 6.28 4.45 5.35
N VAL A 232 5.50 5.54 5.39
CA VAL A 232 5.40 6.40 6.57
C VAL A 232 4.24 6.02 7.48
N GLY A 233 3.15 5.43 6.97
CA GLY A 233 2.05 4.92 7.80
C GLY A 233 1.21 5.99 8.53
N PRO A 234 0.66 7.00 7.84
CA PRO A 234 -0.29 7.95 8.45
C PRO A 234 -1.57 7.23 8.92
N VAL A 235 -2.31 7.81 9.87
CA VAL A 235 -3.51 7.19 10.45
C VAL A 235 -4.72 7.51 9.61
N LEU A 236 -4.69 8.69 9.00
CA LEU A 236 -5.82 9.15 8.22
C LEU A 236 -5.83 8.46 6.86
N ALA A 237 -6.95 7.82 6.55
CA ALA A 237 -7.22 7.18 5.27
C ALA A 237 -7.09 8.16 4.10
N ARG A 238 -6.51 7.72 2.97
CA ARG A 238 -6.32 8.56 1.77
C ARG A 238 -6.64 7.82 0.46
N PRO A 239 -7.91 7.40 0.24
CA PRO A 239 -8.36 6.77 -1.00
C PRO A 239 -8.01 7.58 -2.26
N ALA A 240 -8.06 8.91 -2.14
CA ALA A 240 -7.91 9.86 -3.24
C ALA A 240 -6.54 9.83 -3.96
N VAL A 241 -5.53 9.14 -3.42
CA VAL A 241 -4.25 8.95 -4.13
C VAL A 241 -4.40 8.05 -5.35
N LEU A 242 -5.31 7.07 -5.28
CA LEU A 242 -5.46 6.03 -6.31
C LEU A 242 -6.84 6.02 -6.95
N GLU A 243 -7.90 6.39 -6.24
CA GLU A 243 -9.26 6.35 -6.77
C GLU A 243 -9.41 7.16 -8.07
N GLY A 244 -9.95 6.53 -9.11
CA GLY A 244 -10.14 7.12 -10.44
C GLY A 244 -8.89 7.20 -11.31
N VAL A 245 -7.70 6.84 -10.79
CA VAL A 245 -6.46 6.82 -11.57
C VAL A 245 -6.51 5.70 -12.62
N GLN A 246 -6.02 5.99 -13.83
CA GLN A 246 -5.87 4.99 -14.89
C GLN A 246 -4.88 3.89 -14.50
N VAL A 247 -5.29 2.65 -14.70
CA VAL A 247 -4.45 1.48 -14.50
C VAL A 247 -3.43 1.37 -15.63
N GLY A 248 -2.18 1.05 -15.29
CA GLY A 248 -1.11 0.87 -16.26
C GLY A 248 -0.18 -0.29 -15.91
N GLY A 249 0.67 -0.67 -16.86
CA GLY A 249 1.74 -1.65 -16.69
C GLY A 249 3.11 -0.99 -16.87
N ALA A 250 3.76 -0.61 -15.77
CA ALA A 250 5.09 -0.02 -15.84
C ALA A 250 6.13 -1.03 -16.36
N PRO A 251 7.24 -0.61 -16.97
CA PRO A 251 8.32 -1.53 -17.40
C PRO A 251 8.82 -2.45 -16.29
N ALA A 252 8.84 -1.96 -15.04
CA ALA A 252 9.17 -2.72 -13.84
C ALA A 252 8.18 -3.88 -13.53
N LEU A 253 7.01 -3.91 -14.18
CA LEU A 253 6.01 -4.97 -14.02
C LEU A 253 6.06 -6.03 -15.13
N GLY A 254 7.14 -6.05 -15.92
CA GLY A 254 7.41 -7.14 -16.86
C GLY A 254 7.70 -8.45 -16.13
N VAL A 255 7.01 -9.52 -16.52
CA VAL A 255 7.23 -10.88 -15.98
C VAL A 255 8.66 -11.33 -16.26
N VAL A 256 9.36 -11.78 -15.22
CA VAL A 256 10.69 -12.38 -15.30
C VAL A 256 10.57 -13.91 -15.29
N SER A 257 9.83 -14.45 -14.32
CA SER A 257 9.61 -15.89 -14.20
C SER A 257 8.24 -16.21 -13.58
N VAL A 258 7.76 -17.42 -13.89
CA VAL A 258 6.64 -18.09 -13.23
C VAL A 258 7.11 -19.50 -12.89
N GLU A 259 7.26 -19.79 -11.59
CA GLU A 259 7.95 -20.98 -11.11
C GLU A 259 7.04 -21.75 -10.15
N SER A 260 6.94 -23.06 -10.31
CA SER A 260 6.36 -23.92 -9.27
C SER A 260 7.30 -23.97 -8.07
N LEU A 261 6.77 -23.82 -6.87
CA LEU A 261 7.55 -23.89 -5.64
C LEU A 261 7.68 -25.32 -5.10
N GLY A 262 6.95 -26.30 -5.66
CA GLY A 262 6.98 -27.70 -5.19
C GLY A 262 6.44 -27.91 -3.78
N ILE A 263 5.79 -26.91 -3.20
CA ILE A 263 5.19 -26.96 -1.86
C ILE A 263 3.73 -26.49 -1.91
N GLU A 264 2.96 -26.93 -0.92
CA GLU A 264 1.66 -26.36 -0.64
C GLU A 264 1.79 -25.17 0.31
N VAL A 265 1.04 -24.11 0.03
CA VAL A 265 0.97 -22.89 0.86
C VAL A 265 -0.49 -22.65 1.21
N GLU A 266 -0.77 -22.10 2.40
CA GLU A 266 -2.11 -21.64 2.73
C GLU A 266 -2.49 -20.50 1.78
N MET A 267 -3.48 -20.75 0.92
CA MET A 267 -3.99 -19.78 -0.04
C MET A 267 -5.26 -19.13 0.48
N GLY A 268 -5.45 -17.85 0.17
CA GLY A 268 -6.73 -17.15 0.24
C GLY A 268 -7.35 -16.99 -1.14
N ALA A 269 -8.63 -17.30 -1.28
CA ALA A 269 -9.46 -16.86 -2.41
C ALA A 269 -10.45 -15.81 -1.91
N VAL A 270 -10.56 -14.73 -2.67
CA VAL A 270 -11.44 -13.59 -2.37
C VAL A 270 -12.31 -13.38 -3.59
N THR A 271 -13.60 -13.17 -3.36
CA THR A 271 -14.52 -12.70 -4.39
C THR A 271 -14.90 -11.26 -4.11
N THR A 272 -14.78 -10.39 -5.11
CA THR A 272 -15.22 -8.98 -5.02
C THR A 272 -16.37 -8.71 -5.97
N GLU A 273 -17.11 -7.62 -5.73
CA GLU A 273 -18.20 -7.20 -6.63
C GLU A 273 -17.71 -6.83 -8.04
N SER A 274 -16.50 -6.28 -8.14
CA SER A 274 -15.86 -5.93 -9.43
C SER A 274 -15.23 -7.12 -10.14
N GLY A 275 -15.00 -8.24 -9.44
CA GLY A 275 -14.35 -9.43 -10.00
C GLY A 275 -12.81 -9.35 -10.06
N ASP A 276 -12.22 -8.31 -9.47
CA ASP A 276 -10.78 -8.19 -9.28
C ASP A 276 -10.43 -7.48 -7.96
N LEU A 277 -9.14 -7.51 -7.61
CA LEU A 277 -8.58 -6.74 -6.51
C LEU A 277 -7.09 -6.44 -6.73
N VAL A 278 -6.57 -5.43 -6.03
CA VAL A 278 -5.13 -5.09 -6.03
C VAL A 278 -4.42 -5.84 -4.88
N VAL A 279 -3.45 -6.70 -5.21
CA VAL A 279 -2.68 -7.55 -4.30
C VAL A 279 -1.19 -7.45 -4.55
N ASN A 280 -0.43 -7.07 -3.51
CA ASN A 280 0.98 -6.66 -3.59
C ASN A 280 1.27 -5.74 -4.80
N GLY A 281 0.32 -4.86 -5.08
CA GLY A 281 0.35 -3.92 -6.18
C GLY A 281 0.11 -4.49 -7.57
N LEU A 282 -0.37 -5.72 -7.71
CA LEU A 282 -0.80 -6.33 -8.97
C LEU A 282 -2.32 -6.48 -8.99
N ILE A 283 -2.95 -6.34 -10.15
CA ILE A 283 -4.38 -6.60 -10.28
C ILE A 283 -4.60 -8.08 -10.57
N ALA A 284 -5.20 -8.77 -9.60
CA ALA A 284 -5.51 -10.19 -9.67
C ALA A 284 -7.01 -10.42 -9.82
N CYS A 285 -7.34 -11.52 -10.49
CA CYS A 285 -8.73 -11.94 -10.63
C CYS A 285 -9.31 -12.35 -9.27
N ALA A 286 -10.55 -11.94 -9.04
CA ALA A 286 -11.31 -12.14 -7.81
C ALA A 286 -12.79 -12.40 -8.14
N ASP A 287 -13.07 -13.01 -9.29
CA ASP A 287 -14.43 -13.39 -9.64
C ASP A 287 -14.81 -14.69 -8.91
N GLY A 288 -16.12 -14.87 -8.69
CA GLY A 288 -16.67 -16.09 -8.08
C GLY A 288 -16.86 -17.24 -9.07
N ARG A 289 -16.30 -17.14 -10.29
CA ARG A 289 -16.56 -18.06 -11.41
C ARG A 289 -15.34 -18.88 -11.81
#